data_AF-B4K788-F1
#
_entry.id   AF-B4K788-F1
#
_cell.length_a   1.000
_cell.length_b   1.000
_cell.length_c   1.000
_cell.angle_alpha   90.00
_cell.angle_beta   90.00
_cell.angle_gamma   90.00
#
_symmetry.space_group_name_H-M   'P 1'
#
loop_
_entity.id
_entity.type
_entity.pdbx_description
1 polymer ?
#
loop_
_entity_poly.entity_id
_entity_poly.type
_entity_poly.pdbx_seq_one_letter_code
_entity_poly.pdbx_strand_id
1 'polypeptide(L)'
;MKIYKQKLREVWLQMPEFRQWLRRDPEDSYRARCRFCKCGVNTKICDLRAHALTKKHKKMHPTTEANRNDSSNDDDSSFDHHMDYKPRKATEPKRLKSHIHDNKPNMKLSPVKTEKSASNGPDYEAIIESLALYEPEQVLFSNGSTPQSDGQVENPAPTANIDEESITNAVTVAVKNLKDSSQIFGDFVADRLRQLSFATSENTKDKIMQVLLEAAALERTTNGN
;
A
#
# COMPACT_ATOMS: atom_id res chain seq x y z
N MET A 1 -1.30 4.81 29.71
CA MET A 1 -1.08 4.82 28.24
C MET A 1 -2.00 5.85 27.59
N LYS A 2 -1.48 6.77 26.78
CA LYS A 2 -2.32 7.71 26.01
C LYS A 2 -2.80 7.01 24.74
N ILE A 3 -4.12 6.83 24.58
CA ILE A 3 -4.71 6.25 23.36
C ILE A 3 -4.80 7.36 22.31
N TYR A 4 -4.00 7.27 21.26
CA TYR A 4 -4.04 8.23 20.16
C TYR A 4 -5.27 7.99 19.30
N LYS A 5 -6.13 9.00 19.16
CA LYS A 5 -7.30 8.95 18.29
C LYS A 5 -6.90 9.39 16.88
N GLN A 6 -7.08 8.50 15.91
CA GLN A 6 -6.79 8.79 14.51
C GLN A 6 -7.95 9.55 13.87
N LYS A 7 -7.66 10.67 13.19
CA LYS A 7 -8.66 11.41 12.40
C LYS A 7 -9.03 10.65 11.13
N LEU A 8 -10.28 10.80 10.70
CA LEU A 8 -10.77 10.24 9.43
C LEU A 8 -10.09 10.93 8.24
N ARG A 9 -9.29 10.18 7.48
CA ARG A 9 -8.61 10.70 6.28
C ARG A 9 -9.60 10.83 5.11
N GLU A 10 -9.52 11.93 4.38
CA GLU A 10 -10.38 12.19 3.20
C GLU A 10 -10.13 11.21 2.06
N VAL A 11 -8.88 10.75 1.94
CA VAL A 11 -8.48 9.75 0.94
C VAL A 11 -9.39 8.53 1.00
N TRP A 12 -9.79 8.07 2.19
CA TRP A 12 -10.66 6.91 2.34
C TRP A 12 -12.09 7.15 1.86
N LEU A 13 -12.56 8.40 1.86
CA LEU A 13 -13.86 8.75 1.28
C LEU A 13 -13.82 8.82 -0.24
N GLN A 14 -12.64 8.97 -0.83
CA GLN A 14 -12.45 8.97 -2.28
C GLN A 14 -12.23 7.54 -2.82
N MET A 15 -11.73 6.63 -1.98
CA MET A 15 -11.50 5.25 -2.36
C MET A 15 -12.81 4.54 -2.78
N PRO A 16 -12.82 3.83 -3.93
CA PRO A 16 -14.04 3.21 -4.47
C PRO A 16 -14.61 2.13 -3.54
N GLU A 17 -13.76 1.45 -2.76
CA GLU A 17 -14.18 0.41 -1.82
C GLU A 17 -15.02 0.93 -0.63
N PHE A 18 -14.79 2.17 -0.20
CA PHE A 18 -15.45 2.73 0.98
C PHE A 18 -16.45 3.82 0.64
N ARG A 19 -16.21 4.61 -0.42
CA ARG A 19 -17.02 5.77 -0.80
C ARG A 19 -18.52 5.47 -0.92
N GLN A 20 -18.87 4.26 -1.33
CA GLN A 20 -20.27 3.86 -1.53
C GLN A 20 -21.08 3.90 -0.24
N TRP A 21 -20.46 3.59 0.89
CA TRP A 21 -21.15 3.39 2.17
C TRP A 21 -20.60 4.20 3.32
N LEU A 22 -19.36 4.66 3.25
CA LEU A 22 -18.71 5.44 4.29
C LEU A 22 -19.08 6.92 4.17
N ARG A 23 -19.56 7.53 5.26
CA ARG A 23 -19.81 8.98 5.34
C ARG A 23 -19.13 9.59 6.56
N ARG A 24 -18.78 10.87 6.48
CA ARG A 24 -18.40 11.66 7.66
C ARG A 24 -19.63 11.92 8.53
N ASP A 25 -19.44 11.83 9.84
CA ASP A 25 -20.45 12.32 10.78
C ASP A 25 -20.24 13.84 10.93
N PRO A 26 -21.28 14.68 10.76
CA PRO A 26 -21.16 16.13 10.91
C PRO A 26 -20.83 16.55 12.35
N GLU A 27 -21.17 15.72 13.35
CA GLU A 27 -20.91 16.03 14.75
C GLU A 27 -19.51 15.61 15.23
N ASP A 28 -18.88 14.63 14.55
CA ASP A 28 -17.59 14.09 14.99
C ASP A 28 -16.68 13.71 13.81
N SER A 29 -15.59 14.48 13.65
CA SER A 29 -14.55 14.22 12.65
C SER A 29 -13.72 12.96 12.90
N TYR A 30 -13.81 12.36 14.09
CA TYR A 30 -13.12 11.13 14.49
C TYR A 30 -13.98 9.88 14.36
N ARG A 31 -15.23 10.01 13.91
CA ARG A 31 -16.12 8.88 13.66
C ARG A 31 -16.62 8.90 12.24
N ALA A 32 -16.68 7.73 11.63
CA ALA A 32 -17.34 7.54 10.35
C ALA A 32 -18.68 6.86 10.59
N ARG A 33 -19.68 7.14 9.75
CA ARG A 33 -20.98 6.47 9.80
C ARG A 33 -21.18 5.63 8.55
N CYS A 34 -21.60 4.38 8.74
CA CYS A 34 -22.00 3.53 7.63
C CYS A 34 -23.41 3.90 7.17
N ARG A 35 -23.59 4.20 5.88
CA ARG A 35 -24.89 4.50 5.26
C ARG A 35 -25.84 3.31 5.30
N PHE A 36 -25.31 2.10 5.10
CA PHE A 36 -26.11 0.88 5.11
C PHE A 36 -26.45 0.48 6.54
N CYS A 37 -25.44 0.16 7.36
CA CYS A 37 -25.64 -0.33 8.72
C CYS A 37 -26.17 0.73 9.72
N LYS A 38 -26.11 2.02 9.38
CA LYS A 38 -26.45 3.17 10.24
C LYS A 38 -25.70 3.21 11.58
N CYS A 39 -24.60 2.46 11.71
CA CYS A 39 -23.76 2.45 12.90
C CYS A 39 -22.51 3.32 12.71
N GLY A 40 -21.99 3.83 13.83
CA GLY A 40 -20.69 4.50 13.87
C GLY A 40 -19.56 3.47 13.80
N VAL A 41 -18.62 3.67 12.90
CA VAL A 41 -17.43 2.84 12.68
C VAL A 41 -16.19 3.66 13.03
N ASN A 42 -15.18 2.98 13.57
CA ASN A 42 -13.89 3.60 13.84
C ASN A 42 -13.18 4.02 12.54
N THR A 43 -12.38 5.06 12.65
CA THR A 43 -11.56 5.65 11.59
C THR A 43 -10.21 4.95 11.45
N LYS A 44 -10.14 3.64 11.70
CA LYS A 44 -8.95 2.84 11.38
C LYS A 44 -9.26 2.01 10.14
N ILE A 45 -8.34 1.97 9.19
CA ILE A 45 -8.56 1.25 7.93
C ILE A 45 -8.87 -0.24 8.14
N CYS A 46 -8.23 -0.88 9.13
CA CYS A 46 -8.53 -2.27 9.50
C CYS A 46 -9.98 -2.45 9.97
N ASP A 47 -10.48 -1.51 10.78
CA ASP A 47 -11.87 -1.54 11.27
C ASP A 47 -12.87 -1.30 10.14
N LEU A 48 -12.55 -0.41 9.18
CA LEU A 48 -13.38 -0.18 8.00
C LEU A 48 -13.49 -1.42 7.10
N ARG A 49 -12.37 -2.10 6.85
CA ARG A 49 -12.34 -3.36 6.09
C ARG A 49 -13.09 -4.48 6.83
N ALA A 50 -12.84 -4.63 8.12
CA ALA A 50 -13.58 -5.60 8.94
C ALA A 50 -15.08 -5.33 8.94
N HIS A 51 -15.49 -4.06 8.99
CA HIS A 51 -16.90 -3.66 8.92
C HIS A 51 -17.55 -4.07 7.59
N ALA A 52 -16.88 -3.83 6.45
CA ALA A 52 -17.36 -4.23 5.13
C ALA A 52 -17.60 -5.74 5.02
N LEU A 53 -16.84 -6.56 5.75
CA LEU A 53 -16.98 -8.01 5.77
C LEU A 53 -18.10 -8.53 6.69
N THR A 54 -18.68 -7.68 7.55
CA THR A 54 -19.70 -8.13 8.50
C THR A 54 -20.99 -8.57 7.79
N LYS A 55 -21.65 -9.60 8.33
CA LYS A 55 -22.93 -10.11 7.79
C LYS A 55 -24.00 -9.02 7.66
N LYS A 56 -24.06 -8.09 8.63
CA LYS A 56 -24.98 -6.94 8.60
C LYS A 56 -24.71 -6.03 7.40
N HIS A 57 -23.44 -5.75 7.13
CA HIS A 57 -23.05 -4.94 5.98
C HIS A 57 -23.37 -5.63 4.67
N LYS A 58 -22.93 -6.90 4.51
CA LYS A 58 -23.18 -7.69 3.30
C LYS A 58 -24.66 -7.89 2.96
N LYS A 59 -25.53 -8.03 3.97
CA LYS A 59 -26.98 -8.16 3.74
C LYS A 59 -27.60 -6.88 3.17
N MET A 60 -27.05 -5.71 3.50
CA MET A 60 -27.59 -4.40 3.12
C MET A 60 -26.80 -3.69 2.03
N HIS A 61 -25.59 -4.15 1.72
CA HIS A 61 -24.85 -3.81 0.52
C HIS A 61 -25.17 -4.89 -0.52
N PRO A 62 -26.15 -4.68 -1.41
CA PRO A 62 -26.34 -5.55 -2.55
C PRO A 62 -25.13 -5.31 -3.46
N THR A 63 -24.10 -6.14 -3.32
CA THR A 63 -23.06 -6.22 -4.33
C THR A 63 -23.77 -6.55 -5.63
N THR A 64 -23.67 -5.65 -6.61
CA THR A 64 -24.21 -5.76 -7.96
C THR A 64 -23.59 -6.91 -8.77
N GLU A 65 -22.84 -7.79 -8.11
CA GLU A 65 -22.32 -9.02 -8.67
C GLU A 65 -23.25 -10.15 -8.23
N ALA A 66 -24.40 -10.18 -8.90
CA ALA A 66 -25.19 -11.39 -9.06
C ALA A 66 -24.31 -12.43 -9.79
N ASN A 67 -23.42 -13.07 -9.04
CA ASN A 67 -22.88 -14.35 -9.48
C ASN A 67 -24.02 -15.36 -9.37
N ARG A 68 -24.65 -15.61 -10.51
CA ARG A 68 -25.59 -16.71 -10.73
C ARG A 68 -24.83 -18.03 -10.58
N ASN A 69 -24.50 -18.41 -9.35
CA ASN A 69 -24.31 -19.83 -9.03
C ASN A 69 -25.59 -20.31 -8.35
N ASP A 70 -26.56 -20.53 -9.23
CA ASP A 70 -27.57 -21.55 -9.09
C ASP A 70 -26.89 -22.91 -8.87
N SER A 71 -26.90 -23.37 -7.63
CA SER A 71 -26.82 -24.79 -7.34
C SER A 71 -27.66 -25.04 -6.11
N SER A 72 -28.92 -25.33 -6.40
CA SER A 72 -29.78 -26.22 -5.63
C SER A 72 -28.96 -27.35 -5.02
N ASN A 73 -29.05 -27.49 -3.70
CA ASN A 73 -29.14 -28.78 -3.05
C ASN A 73 -29.95 -28.55 -1.77
N ASP A 74 -31.24 -28.83 -1.90
CA ASP A 74 -32.05 -29.29 -0.80
C ASP A 74 -31.41 -30.60 -0.30
N ASP A 75 -30.93 -30.63 0.94
CA ASP A 75 -30.99 -31.88 1.69
C ASP A 75 -31.33 -31.58 3.16
N ASP A 76 -32.40 -32.27 3.51
CA ASP A 76 -33.10 -32.40 4.76
C ASP A 76 -32.20 -33.13 5.76
N SER A 77 -31.80 -32.44 6.81
CA SER A 77 -31.37 -33.12 8.03
C SER A 77 -31.87 -32.37 9.24
N SER A 78 -33.13 -32.67 9.55
CA SER A 78 -33.67 -32.74 10.90
C SER A 78 -32.62 -33.25 11.90
N PHE A 79 -32.01 -32.33 12.65
CA PHE A 79 -31.41 -32.63 13.95
C PHE A 79 -32.09 -31.78 15.02
N ASP A 80 -33.10 -32.41 15.59
CA ASP A 80 -33.72 -32.07 16.87
C ASP A 80 -32.62 -32.02 17.95
N HIS A 81 -32.19 -30.81 18.31
CA HIS A 81 -31.43 -30.56 19.53
C HIS A 81 -32.09 -29.42 20.30
N HIS A 82 -33.08 -29.83 21.08
CA HIS A 82 -33.61 -29.19 22.26
C HIS A 82 -32.48 -28.66 23.16
N MET A 83 -32.05 -27.42 22.92
CA MET A 83 -31.20 -26.67 23.85
C MET A 83 -32.11 -25.92 24.82
N ASP A 84 -32.22 -26.46 26.03
CA ASP A 84 -32.84 -25.83 27.19
C ASP A 84 -32.20 -24.47 27.50
N TYR A 85 -32.71 -23.42 26.85
CA TYR A 85 -32.34 -22.05 27.15
C TYR A 85 -33.07 -21.59 28.41
N LYS A 86 -32.43 -21.85 29.55
CA LYS A 86 -32.88 -21.39 30.87
C LYS A 86 -32.90 -19.84 30.92
N PRO A 87 -34.05 -19.19 31.12
CA PRO A 87 -34.11 -17.73 31.22
C PRO A 87 -33.55 -17.28 32.57
N ARG A 88 -32.40 -16.59 32.56
CA ARG A 88 -31.91 -15.89 33.76
C ARG A 88 -32.59 -14.53 33.84
N LYS A 89 -33.35 -14.39 34.92
CA LYS A 89 -34.07 -13.19 35.34
C LYS A 89 -33.14 -11.99 35.48
N ALA A 90 -33.66 -10.84 35.09
CA ALA A 90 -33.11 -9.52 35.35
C ALA A 90 -32.92 -9.29 36.86
N THR A 91 -31.75 -8.77 37.22
CA THR A 91 -31.55 -8.01 38.45
C THR A 91 -30.77 -6.74 38.12
N GLU A 92 -31.31 -5.65 38.62
CA GLU A 92 -30.93 -4.25 38.46
C GLU A 92 -29.62 -3.88 39.20
N PRO A 93 -29.10 -2.64 39.01
CA PRO A 93 -27.68 -2.32 39.15
C PRO A 93 -27.27 -1.99 40.59
N LYS A 94 -26.06 -2.42 40.99
CA LYS A 94 -25.37 -1.90 42.18
C LYS A 94 -24.10 -1.14 41.78
N ARG A 95 -24.13 0.14 42.14
CA ARG A 95 -23.04 1.11 42.21
C ARG A 95 -21.91 0.69 43.15
N LEU A 96 -20.71 1.21 42.84
CA LEU A 96 -19.51 1.43 43.66
C LEU A 96 -18.85 0.20 44.34
N LYS A 97 -17.56 -0.03 44.07
CA LYS A 97 -16.45 0.61 44.82
C LYS A 97 -15.09 0.25 44.21
N SER A 98 -14.23 1.25 44.07
CA SER A 98 -12.83 1.16 43.71
C SER A 98 -12.03 0.36 44.73
N HIS A 99 -11.26 -0.63 44.28
CA HIS A 99 -10.11 -1.12 45.03
C HIS A 99 -8.90 -1.20 44.10
N ILE A 100 -7.97 -0.29 44.34
CA ILE A 100 -6.61 -0.26 43.82
C ILE A 100 -5.91 -1.51 44.37
N HIS A 101 -5.35 -2.35 43.50
CA HIS A 101 -4.33 -3.30 43.90
C HIS A 101 -3.15 -3.16 42.95
N ASP A 102 -2.06 -2.69 43.54
CA ASP A 102 -0.71 -2.68 42.99
C ASP A 102 -0.30 -4.07 42.50
N ASN A 103 0.04 -4.18 41.22
CA ASN A 103 0.78 -5.33 40.70
C ASN A 103 2.12 -4.84 40.14
N LYS A 104 3.18 -5.15 40.91
CA LYS A 104 4.58 -4.92 40.57
C LYS A 104 5.00 -5.86 39.41
N PRO A 105 5.80 -5.41 38.43
CA PRO A 105 6.42 -6.28 37.44
C PRO A 105 7.67 -6.97 38.03
N ASN A 106 7.71 -8.29 38.00
CA ASN A 106 8.90 -9.09 38.33
C ASN A 106 9.70 -9.35 37.06
N MET A 107 10.81 -8.61 36.90
CA MET A 107 11.83 -8.91 35.91
C MET A 107 12.63 -10.13 36.37
N LYS A 108 12.63 -11.19 35.57
CA LYS A 108 13.69 -12.22 35.61
C LYS A 108 14.38 -12.23 34.25
N LEU A 109 15.58 -11.67 34.25
CA LEU A 109 16.59 -11.82 33.21
C LEU A 109 17.16 -13.25 33.29
N SER A 110 17.21 -13.93 32.15
CA SER A 110 18.03 -15.13 31.95
C SER A 110 19.25 -14.77 31.08
N PRO A 111 20.45 -15.28 31.40
CA PRO A 111 21.64 -15.12 30.55
C PRO A 111 21.82 -16.37 29.69
N VAL A 112 21.70 -16.27 28.37
CA VAL A 112 22.04 -17.40 27.47
C VAL A 112 22.75 -16.93 26.21
N LYS A 113 24.08 -17.09 26.28
CA LYS A 113 25.03 -17.66 25.30
C LYS A 113 25.00 -17.15 23.85
N THR A 114 26.03 -16.36 23.54
CA THR A 114 26.59 -16.14 22.20
C THR A 114 27.21 -17.45 21.68
N GLU A 115 26.53 -18.11 20.74
CA GLU A 115 27.14 -19.15 19.91
C GLU A 115 27.54 -18.56 18.55
N LYS A 116 28.84 -18.69 18.28
CA LYS A 116 29.57 -18.22 17.12
C LYS A 116 29.19 -19.11 15.94
N SER A 117 28.15 -18.73 15.20
CA SER A 117 27.79 -19.42 13.95
C SER A 117 28.81 -19.07 12.87
N ALA A 118 29.60 -20.07 12.47
CA ALA A 118 30.43 -20.01 11.29
C ALA A 118 29.53 -19.82 10.06
N SER A 119 29.60 -18.63 9.46
CA SER A 119 28.89 -18.30 8.23
C SER A 119 29.59 -18.99 7.05
N ASN A 120 29.05 -20.13 6.61
CA ASN A 120 29.23 -20.59 5.24
C ASN A 120 28.36 -19.73 4.32
N GLY A 121 28.73 -18.46 4.17
CA GLY A 121 28.17 -17.58 3.16
C GLY A 121 28.86 -17.84 1.81
N PRO A 122 28.17 -17.63 0.68
CA PRO A 122 28.77 -17.75 -0.64
C PRO A 122 29.98 -16.82 -0.74
N ASP A 123 31.07 -17.33 -1.32
CA ASP A 123 32.33 -16.62 -1.47
C ASP A 123 32.16 -15.50 -2.52
N TYR A 124 31.95 -14.27 -2.03
CA TYR A 124 31.70 -13.11 -2.86
C TYR A 124 32.92 -12.73 -3.72
N GLU A 125 34.13 -13.13 -3.33
CA GLU A 125 35.35 -12.89 -4.12
C GLU A 125 35.32 -13.67 -5.45
N ALA A 126 34.92 -14.95 -5.40
CA ALA A 126 34.81 -15.80 -6.60
C ALA A 126 33.75 -15.29 -7.59
N ILE A 127 32.67 -14.68 -7.09
CA ILE A 127 31.61 -14.08 -7.93
C ILE A 127 32.13 -12.82 -8.63
N ILE A 128 32.91 -11.99 -7.93
CA ILE A 128 33.48 -10.76 -8.48
C ILE A 128 34.51 -11.08 -9.57
N GLU A 129 35.37 -12.08 -9.37
CA GLU A 129 36.37 -12.49 -10.36
C GLU A 129 35.73 -13.06 -11.64
N SER A 130 34.61 -13.78 -11.49
CA SER A 130 33.84 -14.32 -12.63
C SER A 130 33.22 -13.22 -13.49
N LEU A 131 32.79 -12.10 -12.89
CA LEU A 131 32.22 -10.95 -13.60
C LEU A 131 33.28 -10.12 -14.33
N ALA A 132 34.54 -10.15 -13.89
CA ALA A 132 35.62 -9.39 -14.51
C ALA A 132 36.14 -10.00 -15.83
N LEU A 133 35.84 -11.27 -16.11
CA LEU A 133 36.32 -12.00 -17.29
C LEU A 133 35.38 -11.93 -18.50
N TYR A 134 34.19 -11.32 -18.37
CA TYR A 134 33.27 -11.19 -19.49
C TYR A 134 33.53 -9.88 -20.26
N GLU A 135 34.44 -9.95 -21.23
CA GLU A 135 34.77 -8.86 -22.14
C GLU A 135 33.63 -8.65 -23.16
N PRO A 136 32.96 -7.48 -23.20
CA PRO A 136 31.84 -7.27 -24.12
C PRO A 136 32.35 -7.07 -25.55
N GLU A 137 32.06 -8.03 -26.44
CA GLU A 137 32.22 -7.85 -27.88
C GLU A 137 31.45 -6.60 -28.34
N GLN A 138 32.17 -5.73 -29.05
CA GLN A 138 31.67 -4.45 -29.53
C GLN A 138 30.59 -4.63 -30.60
N VAL A 139 29.34 -4.27 -30.28
CA VAL A 139 28.25 -4.20 -31.27
C VAL A 139 28.04 -2.75 -31.69
N LEU A 140 28.53 -2.43 -32.88
CA LEU A 140 28.29 -1.17 -33.60
C LEU A 140 26.80 -1.07 -33.98
N PHE A 141 26.07 -0.09 -33.45
CA PHE A 141 24.77 0.31 -33.99
C PHE A 141 24.80 1.74 -34.54
N SER A 142 24.34 1.86 -35.78
CA SER A 142 24.31 3.05 -36.61
C SER A 142 23.17 3.99 -36.24
N ASN A 143 23.47 5.30 -36.24
CA ASN A 143 22.51 6.38 -36.04
C ASN A 143 21.60 6.57 -37.27
N GLY A 144 20.28 6.64 -37.05
CA GLY A 144 19.28 6.99 -38.05
C GLY A 144 18.45 8.20 -37.62
N SER A 145 18.36 9.17 -38.53
CA SER A 145 17.89 10.55 -38.37
C SER A 145 16.36 10.77 -38.32
N THR A 146 15.99 11.96 -37.83
CA THR A 146 14.72 12.72 -37.82
C THR A 146 13.98 12.79 -39.18
N PRO A 147 12.66 13.16 -39.25
CA PRO A 147 12.27 14.59 -39.24
C PRO A 147 10.90 14.98 -38.63
N GLN A 148 10.92 16.14 -37.96
CA GLN A 148 10.05 17.34 -38.03
C GLN A 148 8.67 17.26 -38.74
N SER A 149 7.62 17.76 -38.04
CA SER A 149 6.40 18.30 -38.67
C SER A 149 5.80 19.46 -37.84
N ASP A 150 5.69 20.63 -38.46
CA ASP A 150 5.00 21.85 -38.02
C ASP A 150 3.47 21.72 -38.08
N GLY A 151 2.75 22.49 -37.25
CA GLY A 151 1.29 22.63 -37.29
C GLY A 151 0.70 23.53 -36.21
N GLN A 152 0.64 24.82 -36.50
CA GLN A 152 0.15 25.96 -35.69
C GLN A 152 -1.38 26.13 -35.79
N VAL A 153 -2.11 26.33 -34.68
CA VAL A 153 -3.40 27.08 -34.63
C VAL A 153 -3.54 27.81 -33.28
N GLU A 154 -3.76 29.11 -33.35
CA GLU A 154 -3.89 30.08 -32.27
C GLU A 154 -5.21 29.98 -31.47
N ASN A 155 -5.14 30.36 -30.18
CA ASN A 155 -6.23 31.01 -29.45
C ASN A 155 -5.65 31.77 -28.24
N PRO A 156 -5.71 33.11 -28.16
CA PRO A 156 -5.21 33.84 -27.01
C PRO A 156 -6.31 34.01 -25.94
N ALA A 157 -6.11 33.37 -24.79
CA ALA A 157 -6.85 33.63 -23.55
C ALA A 157 -5.97 34.48 -22.61
N PRO A 158 -6.57 35.22 -21.65
CA PRO A 158 -5.95 36.39 -21.04
C PRO A 158 -4.74 36.01 -20.19
N THR A 159 -3.60 36.58 -20.53
CA THR A 159 -2.34 36.49 -19.78
C THR A 159 -2.51 37.16 -18.42
N ALA A 160 -2.79 36.37 -17.39
CA ALA A 160 -2.36 36.71 -16.05
C ALA A 160 -0.84 36.77 -16.09
N ASN A 161 -0.25 37.91 -15.74
CA ASN A 161 1.19 38.07 -15.51
C ASN A 161 1.61 37.11 -14.38
N ILE A 162 1.88 35.87 -14.74
CA ILE A 162 2.54 34.90 -13.87
C ILE A 162 4.03 35.19 -14.04
N ASP A 163 4.61 35.72 -12.98
CA ASP A 163 6.02 36.03 -12.88
C ASP A 163 6.86 34.81 -13.28
N GLU A 164 7.58 34.92 -14.39
CA GLU A 164 8.35 33.83 -15.01
C GLU A 164 9.43 33.30 -14.06
N GLU A 165 9.94 34.17 -13.17
CA GLU A 165 10.83 33.78 -12.07
C GLU A 165 10.12 32.90 -11.04
N SER A 166 8.83 33.12 -10.75
CA SER A 166 8.06 32.28 -9.83
C SER A 166 7.88 30.86 -10.36
N ILE A 167 7.63 30.72 -11.67
CA ILE A 167 7.53 29.40 -12.33
C ILE A 167 8.89 28.71 -12.30
N THR A 168 9.94 29.42 -12.68
CA THR A 168 11.30 28.85 -12.73
C THR A 168 11.76 28.44 -11.33
N ASN A 169 11.46 29.23 -10.31
CA ASN A 169 11.78 28.92 -8.92
C ASN A 169 10.92 27.78 -8.37
N ALA A 170 9.63 27.69 -8.72
CA ALA A 170 8.76 26.58 -8.36
C ALA A 170 9.23 25.25 -9.00
N VAL A 171 9.64 25.28 -10.27
CA VAL A 171 10.22 24.12 -10.97
C VAL A 171 11.56 23.74 -10.33
N THR A 172 12.42 24.71 -10.03
CA THR A 172 13.71 24.46 -9.39
C THR A 172 13.54 23.91 -7.96
N VAL A 173 12.56 24.39 -7.20
CA VAL A 173 12.22 23.88 -5.87
C VAL A 173 11.60 22.48 -5.94
N ALA A 174 10.79 22.19 -6.96
CA ALA A 174 10.28 20.85 -7.22
C ALA A 174 11.42 19.88 -7.55
N VAL A 175 12.32 20.25 -8.46
CA VAL A 175 13.51 19.48 -8.85
C VAL A 175 14.50 19.32 -7.69
N LYS A 176 14.63 20.31 -6.80
CA LYS A 176 15.45 20.19 -5.58
C LYS A 176 14.81 19.33 -4.49
N ASN A 177 13.48 19.23 -4.45
CA ASN A 177 12.75 18.35 -3.53
C ASN A 177 12.60 16.91 -4.06
N LEU A 178 13.03 16.63 -5.30
CA LEU A 178 13.17 15.28 -5.89
C LEU A 178 14.36 14.48 -5.28
N LYS A 179 14.68 14.74 -4.00
CA LYS A 179 15.69 14.00 -3.23
C LYS A 179 15.33 12.53 -3.06
N ASP A 180 14.06 12.20 -3.31
CA ASP A 180 13.50 10.85 -3.35
C ASP A 180 13.15 10.40 -4.79
N SER A 181 13.71 11.01 -5.84
CA SER A 181 13.44 10.63 -7.23
C SER A 181 13.67 9.14 -7.49
N SER A 182 14.76 8.58 -6.94
CA SER A 182 15.07 7.15 -6.98
C SER A 182 14.06 6.31 -6.21
N GLN A 183 13.59 6.78 -5.06
CA GLN A 183 12.57 6.10 -4.26
C GLN A 183 11.20 6.09 -4.96
N ILE A 184 10.79 7.22 -5.53
CA ILE A 184 9.53 7.34 -6.29
C ILE A 184 9.57 6.45 -7.53
N PHE A 185 10.69 6.45 -8.25
CA PHE A 185 10.90 5.55 -9.39
C PHE A 185 10.85 4.09 -8.94
N GLY A 186 11.54 3.74 -7.85
CA GLY A 186 11.52 2.39 -7.28
C GLY A 186 10.12 1.93 -6.88
N ASP A 187 9.34 2.79 -6.22
CA ASP A 187 7.96 2.51 -5.83
C ASP A 187 7.05 2.32 -7.05
N PHE A 188 7.22 3.16 -8.08
CA PHE A 188 6.45 3.06 -9.33
C PHE A 188 6.75 1.75 -10.08
N VAL A 189 8.03 1.40 -10.24
CA VAL A 189 8.46 0.15 -10.89
C VAL A 189 7.94 -1.05 -10.10
N ALA A 190 8.05 -1.04 -8.77
CA ALA A 190 7.54 -2.10 -7.92
C ALA A 190 6.02 -2.28 -8.06
N ASP A 191 5.27 -1.18 -8.19
CA ASP A 191 3.82 -1.25 -8.35
C ASP A 191 3.40 -1.81 -9.71
N ARG A 192 4.12 -1.45 -10.78
CA ARG A 192 3.89 -2.04 -12.11
C ARG A 192 4.25 -3.51 -12.18
N LEU A 193 5.35 -3.93 -11.54
CA LEU A 193 5.73 -5.34 -11.47
C LEU A 193 4.70 -6.19 -10.72
N ARG A 194 4.06 -5.64 -9.67
CA ARG A 194 2.98 -6.34 -8.94
C ARG A 194 1.71 -6.57 -9.76
N GLN A 195 1.48 -5.76 -10.80
CA GLN A 195 0.31 -5.87 -11.68
C GLN A 195 0.53 -6.90 -12.80
N LEU A 196 1.76 -7.35 -13.03
CA LEU A 196 2.10 -8.33 -14.06
C LEU A 196 2.00 -9.77 -13.52
N SER A 197 1.87 -10.73 -14.44
CA SER A 197 2.01 -12.15 -14.09
C SER A 197 3.44 -12.43 -13.60
N PHE A 198 3.61 -13.46 -12.76
CA PHE A 198 4.91 -13.80 -12.17
C PHE A 198 6.02 -13.94 -13.23
N ALA A 199 5.77 -14.74 -14.28
CA ALA A 199 6.74 -14.97 -15.36
C ALA A 199 7.06 -13.69 -16.16
N THR A 200 6.08 -12.83 -16.41
CA THR A 200 6.31 -11.55 -17.09
C THR A 200 7.10 -10.58 -16.20
N SER A 201 6.84 -10.60 -14.89
CA SER A 201 7.49 -9.73 -13.93
C SER A 201 8.98 -10.05 -13.77
N GLU A 202 9.37 -11.34 -13.79
CA GLU A 202 10.78 -11.74 -13.75
C GLU A 202 11.54 -11.28 -14.99
N ASN A 203 11.03 -11.60 -16.19
CA ASN A 203 11.63 -11.13 -17.43
C ASN A 203 11.76 -9.60 -17.51
N THR A 204 10.82 -8.87 -16.92
CA THR A 204 10.86 -7.40 -16.89
C THR A 204 11.91 -6.88 -15.90
N LYS A 205 12.07 -7.54 -14.74
CA LYS A 205 13.14 -7.20 -13.77
C LYS A 205 14.52 -7.39 -14.38
N ASP A 206 14.74 -8.50 -15.08
CA ASP A 206 16.03 -8.80 -15.69
C ASP A 206 16.41 -7.74 -16.74
N LYS A 207 15.44 -7.34 -17.57
CA LYS A 207 15.64 -6.25 -18.55
C LYS A 207 15.95 -4.90 -17.88
N ILE A 208 15.23 -4.53 -16.83
CA ILE A 208 15.48 -3.30 -16.09
C ILE A 208 16.89 -3.32 -15.49
N MET A 209 17.30 -4.45 -14.90
CA MET A 209 18.64 -4.63 -14.32
C MET A 209 19.73 -4.53 -15.39
N GLN A 210 19.52 -5.16 -16.55
CA GLN A 210 20.45 -5.08 -17.68
C GLN A 210 20.66 -3.64 -18.14
N VAL A 211 19.59 -2.87 -18.32
CA VAL A 211 19.67 -1.46 -18.71
C VAL A 211 20.39 -0.61 -17.66
N LEU A 212 20.17 -0.87 -16.37
CA LEU A 212 20.87 -0.15 -15.30
C LEU A 212 22.38 -0.45 -15.28
N LEU A 213 22.77 -1.71 -15.51
CA LEU A 213 24.17 -2.10 -15.61
C LEU A 213 24.85 -1.49 -16.85
N GLU A 214 24.15 -1.46 -17.99
CA GLU A 214 24.63 -0.84 -19.23
C GLU A 214 24.81 0.68 -19.06
N ALA A 215 23.84 1.37 -18.46
CA ALA A 215 23.95 2.80 -18.16
C ALA A 215 25.14 3.10 -17.21
N ALA A 216 25.33 2.28 -16.18
CA ALA A 216 26.44 2.43 -15.25
C ALA A 216 27.82 2.12 -15.87
N ALA A 217 27.87 1.33 -16.95
CA ALA A 217 29.08 1.12 -17.73
C ALA A 217 29.41 2.34 -18.60
N LEU A 218 28.39 2.94 -19.24
CA LEU A 218 28.55 4.13 -20.07
C LEU A 218 29.08 5.33 -19.28
N GLU A 219 28.53 5.61 -18.09
CA GLU A 219 28.98 6.76 -17.27
C GLU A 219 30.48 6.73 -16.95
N ARG A 220 31.06 5.55 -16.72
CA ARG A 220 32.49 5.39 -16.44
C ARG A 220 33.38 5.73 -17.62
N THR A 221 32.90 5.51 -18.84
CA THR A 221 33.65 5.84 -20.06
C THR A 221 33.66 7.35 -20.34
N THR A 222 32.58 8.06 -19.99
CA THR A 222 32.44 9.51 -20.21
C THR A 222 33.24 10.38 -19.23
N ASN A 223 33.43 9.93 -17.98
CA ASN A 223 34.15 10.70 -16.95
C ASN A 223 35.68 10.45 -16.93
N GLY A 224 36.20 9.66 -17.88
CA GLY A 224 37.61 9.26 -17.94
C GLY A 224 38.47 10.00 -18.98
N ASN A 225 37.93 10.99 -19.69
CA ASN A 225 38.65 11.89 -20.61
C ASN A 225 38.73 13.30 -20.02
#